data_AF-A0AA90SK59-F1
#
_entry.id   AF-A0AA90SK59-F1
#
_cell.length_a   1.000
_cell.length_b   1.000
_cell.length_c   1.000
_cell.angle_alpha   90.00
_cell.angle_beta   90.00
_cell.angle_gamma   90.00
#
_symmetry.space_group_name_H-M   'P 1'
#
loop_
_entity.id
_entity.type
_entity.pdbx_description
1 polymer ?
#
loop_
_entity_poly.entity_id
_entity_poly.type
_entity_poly.pdbx_seq_one_letter_code
_entity_poly.pdbx_strand_id
1 'polypeptide(L)'
;MPEYVSYEEFGRRFFEIAVNEERVGSAFADIAGGDFTVGPIPSGPGGVAKVWAKVEIDEPQLTRHVGELITFTVKIPLRIGLLIDLKVDRIRYDVAGLITLPLTVRAAAPLELRIEVDPPKPKDVWVDVESHSIRGSIVRVVASVDSEIRRFIAQYVAEEIDKPEVKKARIIDVSEELGRAFHNLGDDDDADSAASA
;
A
#
# COMPACT_ATOMS: atom_id res chain seq x y z
N MET A 1 8.11 27.31 33.44
CA MET A 1 6.73 27.63 32.97
C MET A 1 6.58 27.03 31.59
N PRO A 2 5.41 26.46 31.24
CA PRO A 2 5.20 25.91 29.90
C PRO A 2 5.24 27.00 28.85
N GLU A 3 5.70 26.65 27.65
CA GLU A 3 5.59 27.50 26.47
C GLU A 3 4.17 27.33 25.88
N TYR A 4 3.42 28.42 25.79
CA TYR A 4 2.09 28.41 25.17
C TYR A 4 2.19 28.66 23.67
N VAL A 5 1.44 27.90 22.88
CA VAL A 5 1.40 28.01 21.41
C VAL A 5 -0.01 28.33 20.94
N SER A 6 -0.15 28.82 19.69
CA SER A 6 -1.47 29.04 19.09
C SER A 6 -2.17 27.72 18.77
N TYR A 7 -3.49 27.77 18.52
CA TYR A 7 -4.25 26.57 18.15
C TYR A 7 -3.81 26.00 16.80
N GLU A 8 -3.40 26.85 15.87
CA GLU A 8 -2.87 26.45 14.57
C GLU A 8 -1.56 25.68 14.72
N GLU A 9 -0.63 26.20 15.53
CA GLU A 9 0.64 25.54 15.85
C GLU A 9 0.42 24.23 16.60
N PHE A 10 -0.51 24.21 17.55
CA PHE A 10 -0.91 22.98 18.24
C PHE A 10 -1.43 21.93 17.26
N GLY A 11 -2.37 22.30 16.37
CA GLY A 11 -2.91 21.40 15.36
C GLY A 11 -1.84 20.88 14.42
N ARG A 12 -0.90 21.74 14.00
CA ARG A 12 0.24 21.34 13.18
C ARG A 12 1.11 20.29 13.87
N ARG A 13 1.51 20.55 15.13
CA ARG A 13 2.31 19.61 15.93
C ARG A 13 1.57 18.30 16.19
N PHE A 14 0.26 18.38 16.44
CA PHE A 14 -0.58 17.20 16.61
C PHE A 14 -0.51 16.29 15.39
N PHE A 15 -0.68 16.83 14.18
CA PHE A 15 -0.53 16.05 12.94
C PHE A 15 0.87 15.46 12.80
N GLU A 16 1.91 16.23 13.11
CA GLU A 16 3.30 15.74 13.01
C GLU A 16 3.61 14.58 13.98
N ILE A 17 2.94 14.52 15.13
CA ILE A 17 3.13 13.45 16.12
C ILE A 17 2.20 12.27 15.84
N ALA A 18 0.93 12.54 15.56
CA ALA A 18 -0.11 11.53 15.40
C ALA A 18 0.03 10.71 14.10
N VAL A 19 0.61 11.30 13.06
CA VAL A 19 0.68 10.71 11.71
C VAL A 19 2.07 10.14 11.45
N ASN A 20 2.42 9.03 12.10
CA ASN A 20 3.72 8.37 11.95
C ASN A 20 3.65 7.11 11.06
N GLU A 21 4.81 6.58 10.65
CA GLU A 21 4.88 5.39 9.79
C GLU A 21 4.23 4.15 10.42
N GLU A 22 4.33 3.96 11.73
CA GLU A 22 3.80 2.78 12.40
C GLU A 22 2.26 2.75 12.33
N ARG A 23 1.61 3.87 12.68
CA ARG A 23 0.15 4.01 12.63
C ARG A 23 -0.36 3.89 11.21
N VAL A 24 0.26 4.59 10.26
CA VAL A 24 -0.16 4.50 8.85
C VAL A 24 0.14 3.09 8.30
N GLY A 25 1.29 2.50 8.62
CA GLY A 25 1.65 1.14 8.21
C GLY A 25 0.65 0.10 8.68
N SER A 26 0.21 0.17 9.95
CA SER A 26 -0.78 -0.76 10.49
C SER A 26 -2.13 -0.72 9.74
N ALA A 27 -2.54 0.46 9.25
CA ALA A 27 -3.78 0.61 8.48
C ALA A 27 -3.69 0.00 7.07
N PHE A 28 -2.47 -0.21 6.57
CA PHE A 28 -2.20 -0.80 5.25
C PHE A 28 -1.62 -2.22 5.34
N ALA A 29 -1.41 -2.75 6.55
CA ALA A 29 -0.90 -4.11 6.76
C ALA A 29 -1.85 -5.17 6.17
N ASP A 30 -3.16 -4.91 6.18
CA ASP A 30 -4.17 -5.80 5.61
C ASP A 30 -4.10 -5.92 4.07
N ILE A 31 -3.40 -4.99 3.40
CA ILE A 31 -3.14 -5.04 1.95
C ILE A 31 -1.97 -5.99 1.64
N ALA A 32 -1.11 -6.26 2.62
CA ALA A 32 0.08 -7.11 2.45
C ALA A 32 -0.26 -8.61 2.50
N GLY A 33 0.55 -9.43 1.82
CA GLY A 33 0.45 -10.89 1.88
C GLY A 33 -0.54 -11.54 0.90
N GLY A 34 -1.14 -10.75 0.01
CA GLY A 34 -1.95 -11.27 -1.10
C GLY A 34 -1.10 -11.97 -2.17
N ASP A 35 -1.68 -12.97 -2.82
CA ASP A 35 -1.17 -13.54 -4.05
C ASP A 35 -2.29 -13.68 -5.10
N PHE A 36 -1.91 -13.63 -6.37
CA PHE A 36 -2.84 -13.89 -7.46
C PHE A 36 -2.10 -14.41 -8.69
N THR A 37 -2.85 -15.01 -9.62
CA THR A 37 -2.31 -15.50 -10.88
C THR A 37 -3.00 -14.82 -12.07
N VAL A 38 -2.20 -14.36 -13.01
CA VAL A 38 -2.63 -13.77 -14.27
C VAL A 38 -2.33 -14.73 -15.42
N GLY A 39 -3.29 -14.91 -16.33
CA GLY A 39 -3.09 -15.63 -17.59
C GLY A 39 -4.16 -16.69 -17.88
N PRO A 40 -4.09 -17.35 -19.05
CA PRO A 40 -3.02 -17.25 -20.04
C PRO A 40 -3.04 -15.95 -20.84
N ILE A 41 -1.91 -15.25 -20.91
CA ILE A 41 -1.68 -14.08 -21.75
C ILE A 41 -1.09 -14.56 -23.09
N PRO A 42 -1.74 -14.34 -24.25
CA PRO A 42 -1.14 -14.63 -25.56
C PRO A 42 0.05 -13.70 -25.82
N SER A 43 1.19 -14.24 -26.25
CA SER A 43 2.43 -13.47 -26.36
C SER A 43 3.30 -13.90 -27.54
N GLY A 44 4.18 -12.99 -27.98
CA GLY A 44 5.01 -13.18 -29.17
C GLY A 44 4.27 -13.06 -30.51
N PRO A 45 4.99 -13.07 -31.65
CA PRO A 45 4.39 -12.92 -32.97
C PRO A 45 3.34 -13.99 -33.25
N GLY A 46 2.10 -13.59 -33.55
CA GLY A 46 0.99 -14.52 -33.81
C GLY A 46 0.48 -15.29 -32.59
N GLY A 47 0.80 -14.87 -31.36
CA GLY A 47 0.33 -15.53 -30.14
C GLY A 47 0.88 -16.94 -29.95
N VAL A 48 2.10 -17.18 -30.44
CA VAL A 48 2.76 -18.50 -30.39
C VAL A 48 3.14 -18.93 -28.98
N ALA A 49 3.21 -18.01 -28.03
CA ALA A 49 3.46 -18.27 -26.62
C ALA A 49 2.23 -17.98 -25.77
N LYS A 50 2.10 -18.70 -24.66
CA LYS A 50 1.17 -18.38 -23.57
C LYS A 50 1.97 -18.11 -22.30
N VAL A 51 1.63 -17.03 -21.60
CA VAL A 51 2.32 -16.64 -20.37
C VAL A 51 1.35 -16.64 -19.20
N TRP A 52 1.78 -17.21 -18.08
CA TRP A 52 1.15 -17.04 -16.78
C TRP A 52 2.12 -16.32 -15.85
N ALA A 53 1.59 -15.45 -15.01
CA ALA A 53 2.35 -14.75 -13.98
C ALA A 53 1.69 -15.00 -12.63
N LYS A 54 2.39 -15.67 -11.72
CA LYS A 54 2.00 -15.74 -10.31
C LYS A 54 2.66 -14.57 -9.59
N VAL A 55 1.87 -13.70 -8.99
CA VAL A 55 2.36 -12.50 -8.28
C VAL A 55 2.16 -12.72 -6.79
N GLU A 56 3.21 -12.52 -6.02
CA GLU A 56 3.20 -12.51 -4.56
C GLU A 56 3.57 -11.10 -4.09
N ILE A 57 2.75 -10.55 -3.17
CA ILE A 57 2.92 -9.20 -2.63
C ILE A 57 3.64 -9.31 -1.29
N ASP A 58 4.85 -8.76 -1.22
CA ASP A 58 5.65 -8.74 0.01
C ASP A 58 5.28 -7.53 0.88
N GLU A 59 5.93 -7.42 2.05
CA GLU A 59 5.62 -6.41 3.05
C GLU A 59 5.91 -4.97 2.55
N PRO A 60 4.95 -4.02 2.69
CA PRO A 60 5.12 -2.66 2.25
C PRO A 60 6.10 -1.87 3.11
N GLN A 61 6.88 -1.02 2.48
CA GLN A 61 7.83 -0.12 3.11
C GLN A 61 7.33 1.32 3.00
N LEU A 62 7.17 2.00 4.13
CA LEU A 62 6.69 3.38 4.18
C LEU A 62 7.84 4.33 4.42
N THR A 63 7.85 5.44 3.69
CA THR A 63 8.73 6.59 3.95
C THR A 63 7.88 7.83 4.16
N ARG A 64 8.01 8.47 5.31
CA ARG A 64 7.28 9.67 5.65
C ARG A 64 8.00 10.93 5.17
N HIS A 65 7.22 11.91 4.72
CA HIS A 65 7.68 13.25 4.39
C HIS A 65 6.82 14.30 5.09
N VAL A 66 7.46 15.23 5.80
CA VAL A 66 6.79 16.32 6.51
C VAL A 66 7.09 17.63 5.77
N GLY A 67 6.06 18.20 5.15
CA GLY A 67 6.12 19.46 4.42
C GLY A 67 4.91 20.34 4.73
N GLU A 68 4.33 21.01 3.74
CA GLU A 68 3.03 21.68 3.92
C GLU A 68 1.95 20.68 4.36
N LEU A 69 1.92 19.52 3.69
CA LEU A 69 1.16 18.33 4.07
C LEU A 69 2.11 17.24 4.57
N ILE A 70 1.58 16.30 5.34
CA ILE A 70 2.26 15.05 5.66
C ILE A 70 1.93 14.06 4.54
N THR A 71 2.95 13.55 3.89
CA THR A 71 2.81 12.57 2.81
C THR A 71 3.62 11.32 3.11
N PHE A 72 3.26 10.21 2.47
CA PHE A 72 4.03 8.98 2.53
C PHE A 72 4.29 8.46 1.13
N THR A 73 5.47 7.89 0.94
CA THR A 73 5.76 7.02 -0.19
C THR A 73 5.69 5.59 0.29
N VAL A 74 4.73 4.81 -0.21
CA VAL A 74 4.63 3.37 0.05
C VAL A 74 5.28 2.63 -1.10
N LYS A 75 6.23 1.76 -0.78
CA LYS A 75 6.90 0.87 -1.71
C LYS A 75 6.48 -0.56 -1.42
N ILE A 76 5.87 -1.22 -2.39
CA ILE A 76 5.36 -2.59 -2.25
C ILE A 76 6.19 -3.51 -3.16
N PRO A 77 7.15 -4.27 -2.62
CA PRO A 77 7.92 -5.23 -3.39
C PRO A 77 7.03 -6.40 -3.83
N LEU A 78 7.30 -6.90 -5.04
CA LEU A 78 6.59 -8.03 -5.63
C LEU A 78 7.57 -9.12 -6.05
N ARG A 79 7.18 -10.38 -5.87
CA ARG A 79 7.83 -11.54 -6.47
C ARG A 79 6.92 -12.13 -7.53
N ILE A 80 7.41 -12.22 -8.75
CA ILE A 80 6.59 -12.61 -9.91
C ILE A 80 7.20 -13.85 -10.56
N GLY A 81 6.52 -14.99 -10.42
CA GLY A 81 6.87 -16.24 -11.10
C GLY A 81 6.19 -16.32 -12.47
N LEU A 82 6.98 -16.25 -13.53
CA LEU A 82 6.54 -16.37 -14.91
C LEU A 82 6.63 -17.82 -15.39
N LEU A 83 5.57 -18.31 -16.03
CA LEU A 83 5.54 -19.56 -16.79
C LEU A 83 5.24 -19.25 -18.25
N ILE A 84 6.15 -19.60 -19.15
CA ILE A 84 6.05 -19.36 -20.59
C ILE A 84 5.92 -20.70 -21.29
N ASP A 85 4.78 -20.95 -21.94
CA ASP A 85 4.52 -22.13 -22.76
C ASP A 85 4.68 -21.76 -24.25
N LEU A 86 5.69 -22.35 -24.90
CA LEU A 86 6.02 -22.19 -26.32
C LEU A 86 5.46 -23.34 -27.19
N LYS A 87 4.52 -24.13 -26.65
CA LYS A 87 4.00 -25.41 -27.18
C LYS A 87 5.02 -26.55 -27.18
N VAL A 88 6.23 -26.28 -27.63
CA VAL A 88 7.33 -27.25 -27.70
C VAL A 88 8.15 -27.32 -26.40
N ASP A 89 8.10 -26.26 -25.61
CA ASP A 89 8.88 -26.11 -24.38
C ASP A 89 8.11 -25.26 -23.36
N ARG A 90 8.41 -25.46 -22.08
CA ARG A 90 7.86 -24.70 -20.96
C ARG A 90 8.98 -24.18 -20.08
N ILE A 91 9.01 -22.87 -19.91
CA ILE A 91 10.13 -22.20 -19.27
C ILE A 91 9.61 -21.37 -18.11
N ARG A 92 10.37 -21.36 -17.00
CA ARG A 92 10.05 -20.60 -15.79
C ARG A 92 11.10 -19.54 -15.53
N TYR A 93 10.65 -18.37 -15.10
CA TYR A 93 11.50 -17.26 -14.68
C TYR A 93 10.91 -16.60 -13.44
N ASP A 94 11.77 -16.10 -12.57
CA ASP A 94 11.36 -15.24 -11.47
C ASP A 94 11.83 -13.82 -11.80
N VAL A 95 10.92 -12.86 -11.68
CA VAL A 95 11.19 -11.44 -11.86
C VAL A 95 10.73 -10.66 -10.63
N ALA A 96 11.48 -9.62 -10.27
CA ALA A 96 11.09 -8.73 -9.20
C ALA A 96 10.12 -7.68 -9.74
N GLY A 97 9.27 -7.15 -8.87
CA GLY A 97 8.45 -5.98 -9.16
C GLY A 97 8.43 -5.03 -7.99
N LEU A 98 8.00 -3.79 -8.25
CA LEU A 98 7.84 -2.77 -7.24
C LEU A 98 6.66 -1.87 -7.61
N ILE A 99 5.77 -1.62 -6.67
CA ILE A 99 4.72 -0.61 -6.80
C ILE A 99 5.07 0.55 -5.90
N THR A 100 4.91 1.77 -6.41
CA THR A 100 5.04 2.99 -5.59
C THR A 100 3.70 3.70 -5.49
N LEU A 101 3.20 3.87 -4.26
CA LEU A 101 1.94 4.56 -3.99
C LEU A 101 2.20 5.83 -3.17
N PRO A 102 1.80 7.01 -3.66
CA PRO A 102 1.79 8.21 -2.83
C PRO A 102 0.55 8.22 -1.93
N LEU A 103 0.76 8.55 -0.65
CA LEU A 103 -0.31 8.87 0.29
C LEU A 103 -0.20 10.32 0.71
N THR A 104 -1.35 10.97 0.85
CA THR A 104 -1.43 12.34 1.39
C THR A 104 -2.37 12.35 2.57
N VAL A 105 -1.91 12.90 3.69
CA VAL A 105 -2.73 13.03 4.89
C VAL A 105 -3.33 14.43 4.94
N ARG A 106 -4.64 14.51 5.15
CA ARG A 106 -5.40 15.76 5.25
C ARG A 106 -6.20 15.84 6.54
N ALA A 107 -6.30 17.05 7.06
CA ALA A 107 -7.35 17.40 8.01
C ALA A 107 -8.66 17.61 7.24
N ALA A 108 -9.76 17.05 7.77
CA ALA A 108 -11.10 17.22 7.24
C ALA A 108 -12.06 17.65 8.35
N ALA A 109 -13.07 18.44 8.00
CA ALA A 109 -14.11 18.83 8.93
C ALA A 109 -14.97 17.61 9.32
N PRO A 110 -15.46 17.51 10.57
CA PRO A 110 -15.29 18.49 11.64
C PRO A 110 -13.96 18.36 12.42
N LEU A 111 -13.42 17.14 12.59
CA LEU A 111 -12.12 16.88 13.22
C LEU A 111 -11.62 15.49 12.80
N GLU A 112 -11.53 15.27 11.50
CA GLU A 112 -11.11 14.00 10.93
C GLU A 112 -9.70 14.09 10.33
N LEU A 113 -9.00 12.98 10.37
CA LEU A 113 -7.78 12.76 9.63
C LEU A 113 -8.05 11.76 8.52
N ARG A 114 -7.77 12.16 7.28
CA ARG A 114 -8.00 11.35 6.09
C ARG A 114 -6.70 11.06 5.38
N ILE A 115 -6.46 9.78 5.13
CA ILE A 115 -5.35 9.29 4.32
C ILE A 115 -5.88 9.12 2.90
N GLU A 116 -5.55 10.06 2.03
CA GLU A 116 -5.85 9.99 0.61
C GLU A 116 -4.80 9.13 -0.09
N VAL A 117 -5.28 8.16 -0.86
CA VAL A 117 -4.46 7.30 -1.71
C VAL A 117 -5.05 7.30 -3.11
N ASP A 118 -4.21 7.62 -4.08
CA ASP A 118 -4.59 7.48 -5.48
C ASP A 118 -4.43 6.00 -5.89
N PRO A 119 -5.42 5.41 -6.58
CA PRO A 119 -5.27 4.07 -7.15
C PRO A 119 -4.04 4.01 -8.07
N PRO A 120 -3.20 2.96 -7.97
CA PRO A 120 -2.03 2.84 -8.84
C PRO A 120 -2.44 2.77 -10.30
N LYS A 121 -1.65 3.41 -11.15
CA LYS A 121 -1.71 3.25 -12.60
C LYS A 121 -0.64 2.25 -13.02
N PRO A 122 -0.75 1.63 -14.21
CA PRO A 122 0.27 0.71 -14.71
C PRO A 122 1.69 1.30 -14.75
N LYS A 123 1.81 2.64 -14.90
CA LYS A 123 3.08 3.36 -14.88
C LYS A 123 3.75 3.41 -13.49
N ASP A 124 2.96 3.22 -12.43
CA ASP A 124 3.43 3.24 -11.04
C ASP A 124 3.93 1.83 -10.61
N VAL A 125 3.75 0.84 -11.48
CA VAL A 125 4.28 -0.52 -11.36
C VAL A 125 5.56 -0.63 -12.18
N TRP A 126 6.64 -0.97 -11.51
CA TRP A 126 7.90 -1.34 -12.12
C TRP A 126 8.08 -2.86 -12.05
N VAL A 127 8.52 -3.46 -13.14
CA VAL A 127 8.83 -4.89 -13.22
C VAL A 127 10.25 -4.99 -13.73
N ASP A 128 11.09 -5.66 -12.96
CA ASP A 128 12.47 -5.89 -13.31
C ASP A 128 12.63 -7.18 -14.10
N VAL A 129 12.69 -7.03 -15.42
CA VAL A 129 13.02 -8.13 -16.32
C VAL A 129 14.52 -8.10 -16.55
N GLU A 130 15.30 -8.27 -15.47
CA GLU A 130 16.76 -8.22 -15.56
C GLU A 130 17.27 -9.42 -16.41
N SER A 131 17.97 -9.08 -17.50
CA SER A 131 18.30 -9.96 -18.62
C SER A 131 19.27 -11.11 -18.31
N HIS A 132 19.82 -11.20 -17.10
CA HIS A 132 20.90 -12.14 -16.79
C HIS A 132 20.43 -13.60 -16.80
N SER A 133 19.14 -13.83 -16.52
CA SER A 133 18.54 -15.18 -16.51
C SER A 133 17.77 -15.50 -17.80
N ILE A 134 17.28 -14.48 -18.53
CA ILE A 134 16.40 -14.67 -19.69
C ILE A 134 17.22 -14.84 -20.96
N ARG A 135 17.02 -15.97 -21.63
CA ARG A 135 17.63 -16.23 -22.94
C ARG A 135 17.17 -15.17 -23.95
N GLY A 136 18.11 -14.59 -24.71
CA GLY A 136 17.86 -13.53 -25.69
C GLY A 136 16.72 -13.82 -26.70
N SER A 137 16.46 -15.11 -26.99
CA SER A 137 15.37 -15.55 -27.87
C SER A 137 13.96 -15.29 -27.33
N ILE A 138 13.79 -15.08 -26.01
CA ILE A 138 12.47 -14.95 -25.35
C ILE A 138 12.24 -13.52 -24.81
N VAL A 139 13.25 -12.65 -24.86
CA VAL A 139 13.16 -11.25 -24.41
C VAL A 139 11.95 -10.53 -25.04
N ARG A 140 11.69 -10.74 -26.33
CA ARG A 140 10.53 -10.12 -27.01
C ARG A 140 9.19 -10.62 -26.48
N VAL A 141 9.10 -11.88 -26.06
CA VAL A 141 7.89 -12.46 -25.48
C VAL A 141 7.65 -11.85 -24.10
N VAL A 142 8.68 -11.79 -23.24
CA VAL A 142 8.55 -11.21 -21.89
C VAL A 142 8.26 -9.70 -21.96
N ALA A 143 8.96 -8.97 -22.83
CA ALA A 143 8.71 -7.55 -23.05
C ALA A 143 7.29 -7.25 -23.55
N SER A 144 6.69 -8.16 -24.33
CA SER A 144 5.28 -8.01 -24.76
C SER A 144 4.27 -8.24 -23.63
N VAL A 145 4.70 -8.84 -22.51
CA VAL A 145 3.83 -9.20 -21.38
C VAL A 145 3.97 -8.23 -20.21
N ASP A 146 5.09 -7.53 -20.11
CA ASP A 146 5.35 -6.51 -19.08
C ASP A 146 4.17 -5.53 -18.92
N SER A 147 3.68 -4.95 -20.02
CA SER A 147 2.55 -4.00 -19.97
C SER A 147 1.27 -4.62 -19.42
N GLU A 148 1.03 -5.90 -19.70
CA GLU A 148 -0.17 -6.60 -19.25
C GLU A 148 -0.05 -7.00 -17.78
N ILE A 149 1.13 -7.48 -17.35
CA ILE A 149 1.42 -7.74 -15.94
C ILE A 149 1.23 -6.47 -15.12
N ARG A 150 1.82 -5.34 -15.55
CA ARG A 150 1.65 -4.04 -14.87
C ARG A 150 0.19 -3.61 -14.78
N ARG A 151 -0.59 -3.86 -15.84
CA ARG A 151 -2.02 -3.54 -15.88
C ARG A 151 -2.80 -4.34 -14.83
N PHE A 152 -2.60 -5.66 -14.78
CA PHE A 152 -3.27 -6.51 -13.81
C PHE A 152 -2.84 -6.24 -12.37
N ILE A 153 -1.55 -6.01 -12.13
CA ILE A 153 -1.04 -5.64 -10.80
C ILE A 153 -1.67 -4.32 -10.33
N ALA A 154 -1.66 -3.29 -11.17
CA ALA A 154 -2.26 -2.01 -10.83
C ALA A 154 -3.76 -2.13 -10.55
N GLN A 155 -4.48 -2.92 -11.35
CA GLN A 155 -5.90 -3.17 -11.12
C GLN A 155 -6.16 -3.91 -9.81
N TYR A 156 -5.40 -4.99 -9.53
CA TYR A 156 -5.54 -5.76 -8.29
C TYR A 156 -5.33 -4.87 -7.06
N VAL A 157 -4.26 -4.07 -7.04
CA VAL A 157 -3.98 -3.18 -5.91
C VAL A 157 -5.01 -2.05 -5.81
N ALA A 158 -5.53 -1.54 -6.92
CA ALA A 158 -6.62 -0.58 -6.90
C ALA A 158 -7.90 -1.17 -6.27
N GLU A 159 -8.24 -2.41 -6.61
CA GLU A 159 -9.38 -3.13 -6.01
C GLU A 159 -9.17 -3.39 -4.51
N GLU A 160 -7.95 -3.76 -4.12
CA GLU A 160 -7.58 -3.98 -2.72
C GLU A 160 -7.70 -2.70 -1.87
N ILE A 161 -7.22 -1.57 -2.40
CA ILE A 161 -7.34 -0.25 -1.76
C ILE A 161 -8.80 0.21 -1.68
N ASP A 162 -9.67 -0.26 -2.57
CA ASP A 162 -11.08 0.12 -2.60
C ASP A 162 -11.96 -0.68 -1.64
N LYS A 163 -11.42 -1.74 -1.02
CA LYS A 163 -12.13 -2.57 -0.04
C LYS A 163 -12.69 -1.74 1.13
N PRO A 164 -13.92 -2.02 1.59
CA PRO A 164 -14.56 -1.25 2.66
C PRO A 164 -13.73 -1.14 3.94
N GLU A 165 -13.03 -2.21 4.31
CA GLU A 165 -12.20 -2.30 5.50
C GLU A 165 -11.01 -1.33 5.40
N VAL A 166 -10.31 -1.34 4.26
CA VAL A 166 -9.21 -0.42 3.96
C VAL A 166 -9.71 1.02 3.89
N LYS A 167 -10.87 1.27 3.27
CA LYS A 167 -11.47 2.61 3.20
C LYS A 167 -11.73 3.19 4.59
N LYS A 168 -12.22 2.37 5.53
CA LYS A 168 -12.45 2.76 6.92
C LYS A 168 -11.14 3.06 7.65
N ALA A 169 -10.12 2.22 7.47
CA ALA A 169 -8.81 2.41 8.08
C ALA A 169 -8.10 3.72 7.64
N ARG A 170 -8.47 4.27 6.48
CA ARG A 170 -7.98 5.58 5.99
C ARG A 170 -8.62 6.79 6.65
N ILE A 171 -9.64 6.60 7.49
CA ILE A 171 -10.35 7.68 8.18
C ILE A 171 -10.18 7.50 9.69
N ILE A 172 -9.63 8.51 10.34
CA ILE A 172 -9.49 8.55 11.80
C ILE A 172 -10.35 9.72 12.30
N ASP A 173 -11.43 9.41 13.01
CA ASP A 173 -12.23 10.39 13.73
C ASP A 173 -11.53 10.74 15.05
N VAL A 174 -10.86 11.88 15.07
CA VAL A 174 -10.09 12.31 16.25
C VAL A 174 -11.03 12.66 17.41
N SER A 175 -12.25 13.13 17.14
CA SER A 175 -13.22 13.45 18.18
C SER A 175 -13.65 12.19 18.92
N GLU A 176 -13.92 11.11 18.18
CA GLU A 176 -14.30 9.82 18.77
C GLU A 176 -13.14 9.19 19.56
N GLU A 177 -11.92 9.24 19.02
CA GLU A 177 -10.72 8.72 19.72
C GLU A 177 -10.44 9.49 21.02
N LEU A 178 -10.55 10.82 21.00
CA LEU A 178 -10.41 11.65 22.21
C LEU A 178 -11.52 11.36 23.23
N GLY A 179 -12.76 11.20 22.75
CA GLY A 179 -13.90 10.84 23.61
C GLY A 179 -13.66 9.50 24.33
N ARG A 180 -13.18 8.48 23.61
CA ARG A 180 -12.80 7.19 24.19
C ARG A 180 -11.67 7.32 25.21
N ALA A 181 -10.62 8.08 24.87
CA ALA A 181 -9.49 8.29 25.79
C ALA A 181 -9.91 8.98 27.09
N PHE A 182 -10.76 10.02 27.01
CA PHE A 182 -11.26 10.73 28.19
C PHE A 182 -12.25 9.91 29.02
N HIS A 183 -13.06 9.06 28.39
CA HIS A 183 -13.94 8.16 29.13
C HIS A 183 -13.14 7.19 30.00
N ASN A 184 -12.09 6.58 29.43
CA ASN A 184 -11.24 5.64 30.16
C ASN A 184 -10.49 6.29 31.33
N LEU A 185 -10.12 7.58 31.19
CA LEU A 185 -9.54 8.37 32.28
C LEU A 185 -10.53 8.61 33.43
N GLY A 186 -11.83 8.64 33.16
CA GLY A 186 -12.86 8.78 34.19
C GLY A 186 -13.16 7.47 34.92
N ASP A 187 -13.02 6.33 34.25
CA ASP A 187 -13.26 5.01 34.86
C ASP A 187 -12.16 4.60 35.85
N ASP A 188 -10.92 5.09 35.67
CA ASP A 188 -9.80 4.86 36.59
C ASP A 188 -9.96 5.63 37.93
N ASP A 189 -10.64 6.79 37.94
CA ASP A 189 -10.89 7.59 39.15
C ASP A 189 -12.00 7.00 40.05
N ASP A 190 -12.97 6.27 39.47
CA ASP A 190 -14.05 5.61 40.23
C ASP A 190 -13.56 4.36 40.98
N ALA A 191 -12.54 3.66 40.45
CA ALA A 191 -11.95 2.47 41.08
C ALA A 191 -11.18 2.78 42.38
N ASP A 192 -10.54 3.95 42.47
CA ASP A 192 -9.78 4.38 43.66
C ASP A 192 -10.71 4.97 44.75
N SER A 193 -11.89 5.47 44.36
CA SER A 193 -12.90 5.97 45.32
C SER A 193 -13.63 4.84 46.07
N ALA A 194 -13.77 3.65 45.46
CA ALA A 194 -14.42 2.49 46.07
C ALA A 194 -13.52 1.72 47.06
N ALA A 195 -12.21 1.96 47.06
CA ALA A 195 -11.24 1.30 47.95
C ALA A 195 -11.03 2.04 49.29
N SER A 196 -11.72 3.15 49.52
CA SER A 196 -11.59 3.99 50.73
C SER A 196 -12.85 4.09 51.59
N ALA A 197 -13.84 3.21 51.37
CA ALA A 197 -15.08 3.10 52.17
C ALA A 197 -15.12 1.86 53.07
#